data_AF-A0A3D5UKR5-F1
#
_entry.id   AF-A0A3D5UKR5-F1
#
_cell.length_a   1.000
_cell.length_b   1.000
_cell.length_c   1.000
_cell.angle_alpha   90.00
_cell.angle_beta   90.00
_cell.angle_gamma   90.00
#
_symmetry.space_group_name_H-M   'P 1'
#
loop_
_entity.id
_entity.type
_entity.pdbx_description
1 polymer ?
#
loop_
_entity_poly.entity_id
_entity_poly.type
_entity_poly.pdbx_seq_one_letter_code
_entity_poly.pdbx_strand_id
1 'polypeptide(L)' 'MSEKKKILVRLSKIEGQIKGIRKMIENDDDCKDVLTQLSAVRSALDSTTS' A
#
# COMPACT_ATOMS: atom_id res chain seq x y z
N MET A 1 20.38 -11.31 -1.12
CA MET A 1 19.00 -11.35 -0.54
C MET A 1 18.15 -12.23 -1.45
N SER A 2 17.44 -13.24 -0.92
CA SER A 2 16.63 -14.15 -1.76
C SER A 2 15.41 -13.46 -2.35
N GLU A 3 14.92 -13.94 -3.51
CA GLU A 3 13.70 -13.42 -4.15
C GLU A 3 12.48 -13.44 -3.22
N LYS A 4 12.32 -14.52 -2.45
CA LYS A 4 11.28 -14.61 -1.40
C LYS A 4 11.39 -13.46 -0.40
N LYS A 5 12.60 -13.10 0.04
CA LYS A 5 12.81 -12.00 0.99
C LYS A 5 12.50 -10.63 0.37
N LYS A 6 12.74 -10.43 -0.94
CA LYS A 6 12.33 -9.19 -1.65
C LYS A 6 10.81 -9.06 -1.70
N ILE A 7 10.11 -10.14 -2.03
CA ILE A 7 8.64 -10.18 -2.08
C ILE A 7 8.07 -9.87 -0.70
N LEU A 8 8.58 -10.51 0.35
CA LEU A 8 8.13 -10.25 1.73
C LEU A 8 8.30 -8.77 2.12
N VAL A 9 9.44 -8.14 1.78
CA VAL A 9 9.67 -6.71 2.05
C VAL A 9 8.65 -5.82 1.32
N ARG A 10 8.29 -6.14 0.08
CA ARG A 10 7.27 -5.40 -0.67
C ARG A 10 5.89 -5.57 -0.07
N LEU A 11 5.52 -6.79 0.29
CA LEU A 11 4.25 -7.09 0.95
C LEU A 11 4.12 -6.35 2.30
N SER A 12 5.18 -6.29 3.11
CA SER A 12 5.17 -5.52 4.37
C SER A 12 4.95 -4.02 4.15
N LYS A 13 5.46 -3.45 3.05
CA LYS A 13 5.20 -2.04 2.71
C LYS A 13 3.74 -1.82 2.32
N ILE A 14 3.19 -2.70 1.48
CA ILE A 14 1.79 -2.64 1.06
C ILE A 14 0.85 -2.77 2.26
N GLU A 15 1.14 -3.67 3.20
CA GLU A 15 0.39 -3.81 4.45
C GLU A 15 0.38 -2.50 5.25
N GLY A 16 1.54 -1.83 5.35
CA GLY A 16 1.66 -0.52 5.99
C GLY A 16 0.80 0.56 5.33
N GLN A 17 0.78 0.58 3.99
CA GLN A 17 -0.05 1.52 3.22
C GLN A 17 -1.55 1.27 3.45
N ILE A 18 -1.99 0.01 3.42
CA ILE A 18 -3.40 -0.33 3.71
C ILE A 18 -3.80 0.05 5.14
N LYS A 19 -2.92 -0.18 6.13
CA LYS A 19 -3.16 0.29 7.50
C LYS A 19 -3.27 1.82 7.58
N GLY A 20 -2.49 2.55 6.79
CA GLY A 20 -2.57 4.00 6.67
C GLY A 20 -3.92 4.45 6.11
N ILE A 21 -4.33 3.88 4.96
CA ILE A 21 -5.62 4.19 4.31
C ILE A 21 -6.79 3.92 5.23
N ARG A 22 -6.77 2.81 5.97
CA ARG A 22 -7.81 2.51 6.95
C ARG A 22 -7.95 3.63 7.99
N LYS A 23 -6.83 4.13 8.52
CA LYS A 23 -6.85 5.26 9.47
C LYS A 23 -7.38 6.54 8.84
N MET A 24 -7.05 6.80 7.58
CA MET A 24 -7.58 7.97 6.85
C MET A 24 -9.11 7.93 6.79
N ILE A 25 -9.67 6.76 6.47
CA ILE A 25 -11.12 6.55 6.45
C ILE A 25 -11.71 6.68 7.86
N GLU A 26 -11.08 6.09 8.88
CA GLU A 26 -11.54 6.18 10.28
C GLU A 26 -11.49 7.62 10.81
N ASN A 27 -10.61 8.47 10.27
CA ASN A 27 -10.46 9.88 10.62
C ASN A 27 -11.33 10.82 9.77
N ASP A 28 -12.10 10.29 8.83
CA ASP A 28 -12.91 11.07 7.88
C ASP A 28 -12.07 12.03 7.02
N ASP A 29 -10.84 11.61 6.67
CA ASP A 29 -9.95 12.34 5.76
C ASP A 29 -10.57 12.48 4.36
N ASP A 30 -10.10 13.47 3.60
CA ASP A 30 -10.64 13.78 2.28
C ASP A 30 -10.62 12.56 1.32
N CYS A 31 -11.75 12.32 0.67
CA CYS A 31 -11.93 11.20 -0.24
C CYS A 31 -10.90 11.18 -1.39
N LYS A 32 -10.47 12.35 -1.89
CA LYS A 32 -9.46 12.46 -2.95
C LYS A 32 -8.09 12.01 -2.47
N ASP A 33 -7.74 12.30 -1.22
CA ASP A 33 -6.48 11.88 -0.62
C ASP A 33 -6.49 10.36 -0.39
N VAL A 34 -7.60 9.82 0.09
CA VAL A 34 -7.81 8.35 0.21
C VAL A 34 -7.65 7.65 -1.14
N LEU A 35 -8.28 8.18 -2.21
CA LEU A 35 -8.17 7.63 -3.57
C LEU A 35 -6.75 7.70 -4.13
N THR A 36 -6.02 8.77 -3.79
CA THR A 36 -4.60 8.92 -4.17
C THR A 36 -3.74 7.84 -3.51
N GLN A 37 -3.95 7.57 -2.22
CA GLN A 37 -3.23 6.51 -1.52
C GLN A 37 -3.60 5.11 -2.03
N LEU A 38 -4.87 4.85 -2.34
CA LEU A 38 -5.30 3.59 -2.97
C LEU A 38 -4.61 3.37 -4.32
N SER A 39 -4.44 4.42 -5.12
CA SER A 39 -3.71 4.35 -6.38
C SER A 39 -2.23 4.04 -6.17
N ALA A 40 -1.61 4.58 -5.12
CA ALA A 40 -0.23 4.25 -4.75
C ALA A 40 -0.07 2.77 -4.33
N VAL A 41 -1.05 2.21 -3.61
CA VAL A 41 -1.07 0.78 -3.25
C VAL A 41 -1.15 -0.10 -4.49
N ARG A 42 -2.00 0.25 -5.46
CA ARG A 42 -2.11 -0.48 -6.73
C ARG A 42 -0.78 -0.52 -7.46
N SER A 43 -0.11 0.62 -7.61
CA SER A 43 1.22 0.69 -8.24
C SER A 43 2.28 -0.15 -7.49
N ALA A 44 2.22 -0.16 -6.15
CA ALA A 44 3.12 -0.98 -5.34
C ALA A 44 2.88 -2.49 -5.54
N LEU A 45 1.62 -2.91 -5.67
CA LEU A 45 1.24 -4.29 -6.02
C LEU A 45 1.76 -4.68 -7.40
N ASP A 46 1.53 -3.86 -8.42
CA ASP A 46 1.98 -4.12 -9.79
C ASP A 46 3.52 -4.27 -9.86
N SER A 47 4.25 -3.50 -9.04
CA SER A 47 5.72 -3.60 -8.92
C SER A 47 6.22 -4.87 -8.21
N THR A 48 5.33 -5.59 -7.54
CA THR A 48 5.65 -6.84 -6.83
C THR A 48 5.48 -8.06 -7.73
N THR A 49 4.53 -8.00 -8.67
CA THR A 49 4.25 -9.07 -9.64
C THR A 49 5.09 -8.97 -10.92
N SER A 50 5.75 -7.83 -11.14
CA SER A 50 6.64 -7.57 -12.29
C SER A 50 8.11 -7.89 -12.01
#